data_AF-A0A7L5XC85-F1
#
_entry.id   AF-A0A7L5XC85-F1
#
_cell.length_a   1.000
_cell.length_b   1.000
_cell.length_c   1.000
_cell.angle_alpha   90.00
_cell.angle_beta   90.00
_cell.angle_gamma   90.00
#
_symmetry.space_group_name_H-M   'P 1'
#
loop_
_entity.id
_entity.type
_entity.pdbx_description
1 polymer ?
#
loop_
_entity_poly.entity_id
_entity_poly.type
_entity_poly.pdbx_seq_one_letter_code
_entity_poly.pdbx_strand_id
1 'polypeptide(L)'
;MPVAAGLGAHQPNRRLRLAAEPQTGRREVSALTDARKTLAYDFFRILRAPLIDERGNTGRASIAAMNYIANSGIPLRTDSNFPIQHDKVIIVDNVTVETGSFNFTKAAETKNSENAVVIWNMPKLAESFLEHWQDRWNQGRDYRSSY
;
A
#
# COMPACT_ATOMS: atom_id res chain seq x y z
N MET A 1 -0.53 -55.44 -14.57
CA MET A 1 0.57 -54.68 -15.22
C MET A 1 0.40 -54.83 -16.72
N PRO A 2 0.24 -53.73 -17.48
CA PRO A 2 1.37 -52.89 -17.86
C PRO A 2 1.14 -51.37 -17.69
N VAL A 3 2.17 -50.62 -18.10
CA VAL A 3 2.60 -49.25 -17.79
C VAL A 3 2.12 -48.23 -18.86
N ALA A 4 1.91 -46.96 -18.47
CA ALA A 4 2.56 -45.76 -19.05
C ALA A 4 1.67 -44.48 -19.09
N ALA A 5 2.21 -43.45 -18.44
CA ALA A 5 2.17 -42.01 -18.67
C ALA A 5 1.21 -41.39 -19.72
N GLY A 6 0.52 -40.33 -19.26
CA GLY A 6 0.01 -39.25 -20.08
C GLY A 6 0.36 -37.90 -19.46
N LEU A 7 1.54 -37.38 -19.82
CA LEU A 7 1.93 -35.98 -19.66
C LEU A 7 0.96 -35.08 -20.43
N GLY A 8 0.35 -34.12 -19.75
CA GLY A 8 -0.15 -32.89 -20.37
C GLY A 8 0.88 -31.77 -20.23
N ALA A 9 1.90 -31.75 -21.09
CA ALA A 9 2.62 -30.52 -21.45
C ALA A 9 1.60 -29.56 -22.11
N HIS A 10 1.62 -28.23 -22.01
CA HIS A 10 2.67 -27.20 -22.14
C HIS A 10 1.91 -25.86 -21.84
N GLN A 11 2.51 -24.75 -21.37
CA GLN A 11 3.05 -23.71 -22.27
C GLN A 11 4.17 -22.89 -21.59
N PRO A 12 5.45 -23.07 -21.94
CA PRO A 12 6.63 -22.39 -21.44
C PRO A 12 6.97 -21.14 -22.28
N ASN A 13 5.97 -20.32 -22.59
CA ASN A 13 6.19 -19.04 -23.27
C ASN A 13 5.29 -17.91 -22.72
N ARG A 14 5.16 -17.80 -21.39
CA ARG A 14 4.60 -16.59 -20.79
C ARG A 14 5.60 -15.45 -20.91
N ARG A 15 5.45 -14.62 -21.94
CA ARG A 15 6.00 -13.25 -21.92
C ARG A 15 4.88 -12.30 -21.50
N LEU A 16 4.92 -11.85 -20.24
CA LEU A 16 4.05 -10.81 -19.72
C LEU A 16 4.77 -9.47 -19.79
N ARG A 17 4.32 -8.53 -20.64
CA ARG A 17 4.68 -7.10 -20.59
C ARG A 17 3.57 -6.25 -21.21
N LEU A 18 2.99 -5.32 -20.45
CA LEU A 18 2.35 -4.12 -20.98
C LEU A 18 2.33 -2.99 -19.94
N ALA A 19 2.68 -1.78 -20.38
CA ALA A 19 2.47 -0.49 -19.73
C ALA A 19 1.79 0.44 -20.76
N ALA A 20 0.82 1.29 -20.40
CA ALA A 20 0.12 2.12 -21.39
C ALA A 20 -0.56 3.39 -20.83
N GLU A 21 -0.62 4.43 -21.68
CA GLU A 21 -1.79 5.31 -21.89
C GLU A 21 -1.82 5.78 -23.38
N PRO A 22 -3.00 5.96 -24.05
CA PRO A 22 -3.94 7.05 -23.76
C PRO A 22 -5.44 6.66 -23.69
N GLN A 23 -6.20 7.44 -22.90
CA GLN A 23 -7.60 7.19 -22.55
C GLN A 23 -8.64 7.92 -23.41
N THR A 24 -9.72 7.22 -23.77
CA THR A 24 -10.99 7.83 -24.21
C THR A 24 -12.19 7.17 -23.51
N GLY A 25 -12.45 7.52 -22.25
CA GLY A 25 -13.65 7.08 -21.53
C GLY A 25 -13.82 7.78 -20.18
N ARG A 26 -14.46 8.96 -20.17
CA ARG A 26 -14.58 9.87 -19.00
C ARG A 26 -15.26 9.28 -17.75
N ARG A 27 -15.80 8.06 -17.79
CA ARG A 27 -16.63 7.49 -16.70
C ARG A 27 -15.90 6.45 -15.83
N GLU A 28 -15.11 5.56 -16.40
CA GLU A 28 -14.48 4.44 -15.64
C GLU A 28 -13.25 4.89 -14.84
N VAL A 29 -12.47 5.83 -15.37
CA VAL A 29 -11.31 6.42 -14.68
C VAL A 29 -11.75 7.33 -13.54
N SER A 30 -12.94 7.95 -13.64
CA SER A 30 -13.52 8.74 -12.55
C SER A 30 -13.88 7.86 -11.36
N ALA A 31 -14.45 6.66 -11.55
CA ALA A 31 -14.87 5.81 -10.44
C ALA A 31 -13.69 5.29 -9.60
N LEU A 32 -12.57 4.90 -10.21
CA LEU A 32 -11.35 4.50 -9.51
C LEU A 32 -10.63 5.68 -8.84
N THR A 33 -10.68 6.86 -9.47
CA THR A 33 -10.06 8.08 -8.93
C THR A 33 -10.91 8.72 -7.83
N ASP A 34 -12.23 8.65 -7.93
CA ASP A 34 -13.18 9.20 -6.96
C ASP A 34 -13.36 8.25 -5.78
N ALA A 35 -13.36 6.92 -6.02
CA ALA A 35 -13.19 5.94 -4.95
C ALA A 35 -11.85 6.18 -4.23
N ARG A 36 -10.74 6.42 -4.95
CA ARG A 36 -9.44 6.73 -4.31
C ARG A 36 -9.36 8.09 -3.64
N LYS A 37 -10.01 9.15 -4.11
CA LYS A 37 -10.01 10.47 -3.45
C LYS A 37 -10.85 10.47 -2.18
N THR A 38 -12.01 9.81 -2.24
CA THR A 38 -12.84 9.54 -1.05
C THR A 38 -12.06 8.65 -0.09
N LEU A 39 -11.45 7.57 -0.60
CA LEU A 39 -10.53 6.71 0.15
C LEU A 39 -9.19 7.36 0.49
N ALA A 40 -8.77 8.54 0.01
CA ALA A 40 -7.47 9.16 0.35
C ALA A 40 -7.61 10.03 1.61
N TYR A 41 -8.78 10.66 1.77
CA TYR A 41 -9.17 11.35 3.01
C TYR A 41 -9.80 10.37 4.02
N ASP A 42 -10.59 9.39 3.57
CA ASP A 42 -11.01 8.27 4.41
C ASP A 42 -9.88 7.25 4.64
N PHE A 43 -8.80 7.27 3.85
CA PHE A 43 -7.62 6.38 3.98
C PHE A 43 -7.06 6.45 5.36
N PHE A 44 -6.86 7.69 5.81
CA PHE A 44 -6.25 7.95 7.09
C PHE A 44 -7.24 7.62 8.21
N ARG A 45 -8.56 7.70 7.98
CA ARG A 45 -9.60 7.20 8.90
C ARG A 45 -9.70 5.67 8.95
N ILE A 46 -9.44 4.97 7.85
CA ILE A 46 -9.50 3.50 7.75
C ILE A 46 -8.23 2.87 8.34
N LEU A 47 -7.08 3.53 8.19
CA LEU A 47 -5.84 3.12 8.83
C LEU A 47 -5.96 3.32 10.34
N ARG A 48 -6.17 2.23 11.08
CA ARG A 48 -6.20 2.25 12.55
C ARG A 48 -4.83 2.50 13.17
N ALA A 49 -3.74 2.28 12.43
CA ALA A 49 -2.38 2.38 12.93
C ALA A 49 -1.35 2.63 11.80
N PRO A 50 -1.20 3.87 11.29
CA PRO A 50 -0.17 4.15 10.28
C PRO A 50 1.25 4.05 10.87
N LEU A 51 2.16 3.47 10.11
CA LEU A 51 3.58 3.35 10.43
C LEU A 51 4.41 3.91 9.29
N ILE A 52 5.28 4.86 9.58
CA ILE A 52 5.92 5.68 8.56
C ILE A 52 7.43 5.78 8.80
N ASP A 53 8.22 5.71 7.72
CA ASP A 53 9.65 6.02 7.77
C ASP A 53 9.91 7.42 8.33
N GLU A 54 10.71 7.51 9.38
CA GLU A 54 10.97 8.78 10.05
C GLU A 54 11.81 9.74 9.20
N ARG A 55 12.89 9.22 8.60
CA ARG A 55 13.93 10.06 7.96
C ARG A 55 13.40 10.72 6.68
N GLY A 56 12.55 10.01 5.94
CA GLY A 56 11.91 10.47 4.71
C GLY A 56 10.71 11.40 4.93
N ASN A 57 10.21 11.55 6.17
CA ASN A 57 8.97 12.28 6.47
C ASN A 57 9.15 13.54 7.33
N THR A 58 10.29 14.21 7.16
CA THR A 58 10.62 15.46 7.87
C THR A 58 10.16 16.74 7.14
N GLY A 59 9.64 16.62 5.92
CA GLY A 59 9.17 17.76 5.14
C GLY A 59 7.85 18.35 5.63
N ARG A 60 7.57 19.62 5.29
CA ARG A 60 6.36 20.35 5.73
C ARG A 60 5.06 19.61 5.42
N ALA A 61 4.95 19.00 4.24
CA ALA A 61 3.77 18.24 3.84
C ALA A 61 3.58 16.97 4.69
N SER A 62 4.66 16.22 4.93
CA SER A 62 4.64 15.03 5.79
C SER A 62 4.28 15.39 7.23
N ILE A 63 4.88 16.44 7.79
CA ILE A 63 4.55 16.94 9.13
C ILE A 63 3.08 17.34 9.23
N ALA A 64 2.54 18.05 8.23
CA ALA A 64 1.12 18.43 8.22
C ALA A 64 0.21 17.19 8.19
N ALA A 65 0.53 16.18 7.38
CA ALA A 65 -0.22 14.94 7.31
C ALA A 65 -0.15 14.14 8.62
N MET A 66 1.04 13.99 9.20
CA MET A 66 1.24 13.28 10.48
C MET A 66 0.48 13.97 11.64
N ASN A 67 0.51 15.31 11.70
CA ASN A 67 -0.27 16.07 12.68
C ASN A 67 -1.77 15.89 12.47
N TYR A 68 -2.27 15.91 11.23
CA TYR A 68 -3.68 15.67 10.94
C TYR A 68 -4.15 14.28 11.43
N ILE A 69 -3.36 13.24 11.20
CA ILE A 69 -3.64 11.87 11.66
C ILE A 69 -3.67 11.83 13.20
N ALA A 70 -2.61 12.32 13.84
CA ALA A 70 -2.49 12.29 15.30
C ALA A 70 -3.63 13.09 15.98
N ASN A 71 -3.97 14.26 15.45
CA ASN A 71 -5.05 15.10 15.97
C ASN A 71 -6.45 14.51 15.73
N SER A 72 -6.57 13.56 14.79
CA SER A 72 -7.81 12.78 14.59
C SER A 72 -7.97 11.63 15.59
N GLY A 73 -7.05 11.49 16.55
CA GLY A 73 -7.07 10.43 17.56
C GLY A 73 -6.60 9.08 17.04
N ILE A 74 -5.93 9.04 15.89
CA ILE A 74 -5.46 7.81 15.26
C ILE A 74 -4.01 7.56 15.72
N PRO A 75 -3.72 6.41 16.34
CA PRO A 75 -2.35 6.06 16.72
C PRO A 75 -1.44 6.05 15.51
N LEU A 76 -0.36 6.83 15.57
CA LEU A 76 0.64 6.95 14.50
C LEU A 76 2.02 6.70 15.10
N ARG A 77 2.85 5.95 14.38
CA ARG A 77 4.26 5.74 14.73
C ARG A 77 5.21 6.11 13.60
N THR A 78 6.39 6.59 13.98
CA THR A 78 7.54 6.70 13.08
C THR A 78 8.56 5.60 13.37
N ASP A 79 9.16 5.04 12.33
CA ASP A 79 10.21 4.04 12.44
C ASP A 79 11.53 4.56 11.86
N SER A 80 12.60 4.43 12.62
CA SER A 80 13.96 4.84 12.24
C SER A 80 14.99 3.73 12.42
N ASN A 81 14.56 2.50 12.75
CA ASN A 81 15.43 1.36 13.03
C ASN A 81 16.04 0.78 11.75
N PHE A 82 15.41 1.03 10.61
CA PHE A 82 15.93 0.69 9.29
C PHE A 82 16.59 1.92 8.64
N PRO A 83 17.52 1.73 7.68
CA PRO A 83 17.98 2.82 6.84
C PRO A 83 16.83 3.53 6.12
N ILE A 84 15.85 2.75 5.65
CA ILE A 84 14.60 3.20 5.03
C ILE A 84 13.50 2.17 5.32
N GLN A 85 12.38 2.59 5.92
CA GLN A 85 11.14 1.79 5.97
C GLN A 85 10.37 2.00 4.65
N HIS A 86 10.72 1.21 3.63
CA HIS A 86 10.33 1.49 2.23
C HIS A 86 9.02 0.82 1.79
N ASP A 87 8.23 0.31 2.71
CA ASP A 87 6.97 -0.37 2.38
C ASP A 87 5.90 0.64 1.97
N LYS A 88 5.09 0.26 0.99
CA LYS A 88 3.84 0.95 0.64
C LYS A 88 2.75 -0.11 0.65
N VAL A 89 2.14 -0.25 1.81
CA VAL A 89 1.27 -1.38 2.14
C VAL A 89 0.07 -0.89 2.92
N ILE A 90 -1.09 -1.45 2.62
CA ILE A 90 -2.31 -1.30 3.42
C ILE A 90 -2.91 -2.67 3.62
N ILE A 91 -3.28 -2.96 4.86
CA ILE A 91 -3.93 -4.21 5.25
C ILE A 91 -5.32 -3.85 5.75
N VAL A 92 -6.35 -4.43 5.14
CA VAL A 92 -7.76 -4.15 5.47
C VAL A 92 -8.42 -5.44 5.95
N ASP A 93 -9.09 -5.33 7.11
CA ASP A 93 -9.91 -6.38 7.75
C ASP A 93 -9.24 -7.76 7.86
N ASN A 94 -7.90 -7.79 7.94
CA ASN A 94 -7.07 -8.99 7.97
C ASN A 94 -7.31 -9.95 6.78
N VAL A 95 -7.84 -9.46 5.65
CA VAL A 95 -8.13 -10.29 4.47
C VAL A 95 -7.74 -9.64 3.15
N THR A 96 -7.47 -8.33 3.12
CA THR A 96 -7.10 -7.62 1.88
C THR A 96 -5.78 -6.89 2.06
N VAL A 97 -4.93 -6.94 1.04
CA VAL A 97 -3.65 -6.21 1.01
C VAL A 97 -3.57 -5.35 -0.26
N GLU A 98 -3.26 -4.07 -0.10
CA GLU A 98 -2.77 -3.22 -1.19
C GLU A 98 -1.25 -3.09 -1.09
N THR A 99 -0.56 -3.17 -2.22
CA THR A 99 0.89 -2.92 -2.30
C THR A 99 1.34 -2.58 -3.72
N GLY A 100 2.55 -2.07 -3.87
CA GLY A 100 3.16 -1.77 -5.16
C GLY A 100 4.34 -0.80 -5.04
N SER A 101 4.67 -0.14 -6.14
CA SER A 101 5.65 0.96 -6.13
C SER A 101 5.05 2.28 -5.62
N PHE A 102 3.72 2.39 -5.65
CA PHE A 102 2.97 3.59 -5.37
C PHE A 102 3.20 4.14 -3.96
N ASN A 103 3.92 5.26 -3.86
CA ASN A 103 4.04 6.03 -2.61
C ASN A 103 2.75 6.82 -2.34
N PHE A 104 2.37 7.01 -1.08
CA PHE A 104 1.20 7.83 -0.70
C PHE A 104 1.51 9.34 -0.79
N THR A 105 1.85 9.79 -2.00
CA THR A 105 2.27 11.16 -2.30
C THR A 105 1.62 11.68 -3.57
N LYS A 106 1.56 13.01 -3.71
CA LYS A 106 0.97 13.63 -4.91
C LYS A 106 1.73 13.30 -6.20
N ALA A 107 3.05 13.11 -6.11
CA ALA A 107 3.88 12.77 -7.25
C ALA A 107 3.56 11.37 -7.80
N ALA A 108 3.38 10.39 -6.91
CA ALA A 108 2.97 9.04 -7.29
C ALA A 108 1.59 9.01 -7.98
N GLU A 109 0.65 9.85 -7.55
CA GLU A 109 -0.68 9.97 -8.16
C GLU A 109 -0.67 10.56 -9.57
N THR A 110 0.18 11.57 -9.83
CA THR A 110 -0.02 12.48 -10.97
C THR A 110 1.17 12.62 -11.90
N LYS A 111 2.35 12.14 -11.50
CA LYS A 111 3.60 12.39 -12.23
C LYS A 111 4.39 11.12 -12.51
N ASN A 112 4.50 10.24 -11.53
CA ASN A 112 5.34 9.06 -11.65
C ASN A 112 4.62 7.93 -12.39
N SER A 113 5.40 7.10 -13.06
CA SER A 113 4.93 5.78 -13.52
C SER A 113 4.97 4.83 -12.34
N GLU A 114 3.81 4.52 -11.76
CA GLU A 114 3.67 3.66 -10.59
C GLU A 114 2.72 2.50 -10.87
N ASN A 115 2.85 1.43 -10.08
CA ASN A 115 1.83 0.40 -10.00
C ASN A 115 1.33 0.26 -8.56
N ALA A 116 0.05 -0.11 -8.44
CA ALA A 116 -0.58 -0.54 -7.21
C ALA A 116 -1.47 -1.74 -7.52
N VAL A 117 -1.39 -2.78 -6.70
CA VAL A 117 -2.24 -3.97 -6.80
C VAL A 117 -3.03 -4.11 -5.51
N VAL A 118 -4.29 -4.51 -5.63
CA VAL A 118 -5.13 -4.86 -4.49
C VAL A 118 -5.46 -6.34 -4.57
N ILE A 119 -5.10 -7.06 -3.53
CA ILE A 119 -5.29 -8.50 -3.41
C ILE A 119 -6.40 -8.73 -2.39
N TRP A 120 -7.59 -9.02 -2.89
CA TRP A 120 -8.82 -9.13 -2.10
C TRP A 120 -8.99 -10.55 -1.53
N ASN A 121 -9.54 -10.63 -0.31
CA ASN A 121 -10.04 -11.86 0.30
C ASN A 121 -9.00 -13.00 0.38
N MET A 122 -7.75 -12.68 0.73
CA MET A 122 -6.67 -13.62 0.98
C MET A 122 -6.16 -13.53 2.44
N PRO A 123 -6.86 -14.13 3.42
CA PRO A 123 -6.52 -14.02 4.84
C PRO A 123 -5.09 -14.43 5.17
N LYS A 124 -4.61 -15.54 4.60
CA LYS A 124 -3.24 -16.04 4.85
C LYS A 124 -2.16 -15.07 4.36
N LEU A 125 -2.43 -14.35 3.28
CA LEU A 125 -1.52 -13.32 2.77
C LEU A 125 -1.54 -12.11 3.70
N ALA A 126 -2.73 -11.65 4.07
CA ALA A 126 -2.91 -10.51 4.97
C ALA A 126 -2.29 -10.76 6.35
N GLU A 127 -2.37 -11.97 6.88
CA GLU A 127 -1.72 -12.39 8.13
C GLU A 127 -0.19 -12.23 8.05
N SER A 128 0.45 -12.73 6.99
CA SER A 128 1.91 -12.57 6.81
C SER A 128 2.32 -11.10 6.69
N PHE A 129 1.54 -10.27 6.00
CA PHE A 129 1.78 -8.83 5.94
C PHE A 129 1.56 -8.15 7.29
N LEU A 130 0.59 -8.63 8.09
CA LEU A 130 0.30 -8.08 9.41
C LEU A 130 1.41 -8.41 10.41
N GLU A 131 1.97 -9.62 10.39
CA GLU A 131 3.15 -9.98 11.17
C GLU A 131 4.35 -9.08 10.81
N HIS A 132 4.59 -8.87 9.51
CA HIS A 132 5.62 -7.97 9.02
C HIS A 132 5.40 -6.54 9.51
N TRP A 133 4.18 -6.02 9.43
CA TRP A 133 3.81 -4.69 9.94
C TRP A 133 4.00 -4.58 11.47
N GLN A 134 3.57 -5.60 12.21
CA GLN A 134 3.62 -5.61 13.68
C GLN A 134 5.05 -5.54 14.21
N ASP A 135 6.00 -6.21 13.55
CA ASP A 135 7.43 -6.14 13.90
C ASP A 135 7.94 -4.69 13.86
N ARG A 136 7.65 -3.94 12.80
CA ARG A 136 8.10 -2.54 12.66
C ARG A 136 7.32 -1.65 13.62
N TRP A 137 6.02 -1.89 13.79
CA TRP A 137 5.19 -1.14 14.73
C TRP A 137 5.74 -1.21 16.16
N ASN A 138 6.16 -2.40 16.60
CA ASN A 138 6.72 -2.63 17.92
C ASN A 138 8.03 -1.87 18.15
N GLN A 139 8.80 -1.65 17.10
CA GLN A 139 10.08 -0.94 17.13
C GLN A 139 9.92 0.58 16.90
N GLY A 140 8.78 1.01 16.36
CA GLY A 140 8.46 2.40 16.10
C GLY A 140 8.20 3.22 17.36
N ARG A 141 8.29 4.55 17.21
CA ARG A 141 7.99 5.52 18.27
C ARG A 141 6.66 6.20 18.01
N ASP A 142 5.87 6.40 19.06
CA ASP A 142 4.62 7.16 18.98
C ASP A 142 4.92 8.58 18.46
N TYR A 143 4.20 8.96 17.39
CA TYR A 143 4.19 10.34 16.94
C TYR A 143 3.13 11.11 17.73
N ARG A 144 3.52 12.25 18.28
CA ARG A 144 2.61 13.19 18.93
C ARG A 144 2.59 14.48 18.12
N SER A 145 1.38 15.03 17.95
CA SER A 145 1.23 16.30 17.27
C SER A 145 2.12 17.36 17.93
N SER A 146 2.79 18.17 17.11
CA SER A 146 3.57 19.32 17.57
C SER A 146 2.75 20.61 17.66
N TYR A 147 1.46 20.54 17.34
CA TYR A 147 0.46 21.61 17.49
C TYR A 147 -0.43 21.34 18.70
#